data_AF-A0A812PJQ7-F1
#
_entry.id   AF-A0A812PJQ7-F1
#
_cell.length_a   1.000
_cell.length_b   1.000
_cell.length_c   1.000
_cell.angle_alpha   90.00
_cell.angle_beta   90.00
_cell.angle_gamma   90.00
#
_symmetry.space_group_name_H-M   'P 1'
#
loop_
_entity.id
_entity.type
_entity.pdbx_description
1 polymer ?
#
loop_
_entity_poly.entity_id
_entity_poly.type
_entity_poly.pdbx_seq_one_letter_code
_entity_poly.pdbx_strand_id
1 'polypeptide(L)'
;MTFSFSEGILEYDTAATSVQRTACKKTLRDACRQIFTQDKRGKRRAAALAVKPSKPHKTKHVHDKKKIHRGRHLIFTLRHSNSALCQKREYVVCPLAPKVARQGRSSGPESFFETLPHAERFLKKGSHVAAVDGSRALHKCAEALQVPSAHGVAHLRKVFTPLSTIPKKGLDAATLKLLRDMCAGPAPTVAKETRDSFKLTGGDNVAESLAGVTKHELRRLSKHRGTVDRIEHRNILAAHWIHKNPGLSNVLRALKVHKDKCRGCRKPTDAFARPLWQD
;
A
#
# COMPACT_ATOMS: atom_id res chain seq x y z
N MET A 1 -8.24 -10.73 14.50
CA MET A 1 -6.94 -10.09 14.81
C MET A 1 -6.83 -8.73 14.12
N THR A 2 -6.82 -7.65 14.90
CA THR A 2 -6.52 -6.29 14.43
C THR A 2 -4.99 -6.11 14.38
N PHE A 3 -4.42 -6.15 13.18
CA PHE A 3 -3.00 -5.81 13.00
C PHE A 3 -2.80 -4.30 13.20
N SER A 4 -1.82 -3.92 14.00
CA SER A 4 -1.38 -2.53 14.22
C SER A 4 0.13 -2.44 14.15
N PHE A 5 0.64 -1.35 13.58
CA PHE A 5 2.06 -1.04 13.60
C PHE A 5 2.49 -0.49 14.96
N SER A 6 3.73 -0.78 15.33
CA SER A 6 4.42 -0.09 16.42
C SER A 6 4.88 1.31 15.98
N GLU A 7 5.32 2.14 16.93
CA GLU A 7 5.73 3.52 16.65
C GLU A 7 6.95 3.57 15.73
N GLY A 8 6.97 4.51 14.79
CA GLY A 8 8.07 4.58 13.83
C GLY A 8 7.77 5.34 12.54
N ILE A 9 8.65 5.15 11.55
CA ILE A 9 8.43 5.67 10.20
C ILE A 9 7.61 4.64 9.43
N LEU A 10 6.38 4.99 9.09
CA LEU A 10 5.50 4.12 8.31
C LEU A 10 5.65 4.48 6.84
N GLU A 11 6.34 3.63 6.10
CA GLU A 11 6.50 3.71 4.66
C GLU A 11 5.29 3.07 3.99
N TYR A 12 4.70 3.74 2.99
CA TYR A 12 3.64 3.14 2.22
C TYR A 12 3.61 3.58 0.76
N ASP A 13 3.33 2.61 -0.10
CA ASP A 13 3.34 2.78 -1.55
C ASP A 13 2.34 1.85 -2.23
N THR A 14 2.04 2.18 -3.48
CA THR A 14 0.98 1.59 -4.29
C THR A 14 1.54 0.94 -5.53
N ALA A 15 1.13 -0.30 -5.76
CA ALA A 15 1.59 -1.07 -6.91
C ALA A 15 0.41 -1.68 -7.67
N ALA A 16 0.63 -1.89 -8.97
CA ALA A 16 -0.29 -2.62 -9.83
C ALA A 16 0.44 -3.76 -10.52
N THR A 17 -0.25 -4.88 -10.70
CA THR A 17 0.38 -6.11 -11.20
C THR A 17 -0.06 -6.49 -12.60
N SER A 18 -1.24 -6.05 -13.05
CA SER A 18 -1.71 -6.35 -14.40
C SER A 18 -2.45 -5.16 -15.03
N VAL A 19 -2.28 -5.02 -16.34
CA VAL A 19 -2.91 -3.98 -17.16
C VAL A 19 -3.58 -4.62 -18.36
N GLN A 20 -4.90 -4.55 -18.44
CA GLN A 20 -5.68 -5.03 -19.57
C GLN A 20 -6.01 -3.87 -20.51
N ARG A 21 -5.55 -3.92 -21.77
CA ARG A 21 -5.70 -2.80 -22.73
C ARG A 21 -7.05 -2.78 -23.46
N THR A 22 -7.73 -3.92 -23.54
CA THR A 22 -9.01 -4.12 -24.23
C THR A 22 -9.89 -5.02 -23.37
N ALA A 23 -10.70 -4.41 -22.51
CA ALA A 23 -11.65 -5.13 -21.67
C ALA A 23 -13.06 -5.08 -22.25
N CYS A 24 -13.83 -6.18 -22.08
CA CYS A 24 -15.21 -6.23 -22.55
C CYS A 24 -16.12 -5.24 -21.78
N LYS A 25 -17.25 -4.88 -22.38
CA LYS A 25 -18.21 -3.91 -21.82
C LYS A 25 -18.69 -4.30 -20.41
N LYS A 26 -18.89 -5.59 -20.13
CA LYS A 26 -19.29 -6.08 -18.80
C LYS A 26 -18.22 -5.81 -17.75
N THR A 27 -16.98 -6.23 -18.01
CA THR A 27 -15.83 -6.01 -17.10
C THR A 27 -15.58 -4.53 -16.83
N LEU A 28 -15.76 -3.67 -17.83
CA LEU A 28 -15.66 -2.22 -17.64
C LEU A 28 -16.74 -1.67 -16.72
N ARG A 29 -18.00 -2.13 -16.87
CA ARG A 29 -19.11 -1.74 -15.99
C ARG A 29 -18.87 -2.19 -14.55
N ASP A 30 -18.41 -3.43 -14.35
CA ASP A 30 -18.15 -3.98 -13.03
C ASP A 30 -17.01 -3.22 -12.33
N ALA A 31 -15.91 -2.94 -13.04
CA ALA A 31 -14.81 -2.13 -12.50
C ALA A 31 -15.27 -0.70 -12.14
N CYS A 32 -16.05 -0.05 -13.01
CA CYS A 32 -16.61 1.28 -12.70
C CYS A 32 -17.53 1.27 -11.46
N ARG A 33 -18.35 0.23 -11.28
CA ARG A 33 -19.20 0.08 -10.08
C ARG A 33 -18.40 -0.07 -8.80
N GLN A 34 -17.31 -0.84 -8.83
CA GLN A 34 -16.43 -1.02 -7.67
C GLN A 34 -15.73 0.28 -7.28
N ILE A 35 -15.21 1.03 -8.27
CA ILE A 35 -14.61 2.35 -8.05
C ILE A 35 -15.63 3.30 -7.40
N PHE A 36 -16.84 3.40 -7.96
CA PHE A 36 -17.88 4.28 -7.43
C PHE A 36 -18.20 3.97 -5.96
N THR A 37 -18.26 2.69 -5.61
CA THR A 37 -18.54 2.25 -4.24
C THR A 37 -17.41 2.66 -3.28
N GLN A 38 -16.15 2.48 -3.69
CA GLN A 38 -14.99 2.89 -2.88
C GLN A 38 -14.92 4.42 -2.75
N ASP A 39 -15.07 5.16 -3.84
CA ASP A 39 -15.07 6.61 -3.82
C ASP A 39 -16.18 7.17 -2.93
N LYS A 40 -17.39 6.57 -2.96
CA LYS A 40 -18.49 6.98 -2.07
C LYS A 40 -18.13 6.77 -0.59
N ARG A 41 -17.46 5.67 -0.25
CA ARG A 41 -16.97 5.41 1.12
C ARG A 41 -15.88 6.39 1.52
N GLY A 42 -14.90 6.61 0.65
CA GLY A 42 -13.81 7.57 0.87
C GLY A 42 -14.32 9.01 1.02
N LYS A 43 -15.29 9.42 0.21
CA LYS A 43 -15.94 10.75 0.32
C LYS A 43 -16.64 10.93 1.66
N ARG A 44 -17.37 9.91 2.13
CA ARG A 44 -18.00 9.93 3.46
C ARG A 44 -16.97 10.09 4.57
N ARG A 45 -15.84 9.39 4.49
CA ARG A 45 -14.73 9.50 5.45
C ARG A 45 -14.05 10.87 5.39
N ALA A 46 -13.74 11.36 4.20
CA ALA A 46 -13.14 12.68 4.01
C ALA A 46 -14.05 13.81 4.52
N ALA A 47 -15.37 13.70 4.30
CA ALA A 47 -16.34 14.63 4.85
C ALA A 47 -16.35 14.62 6.39
N ALA A 48 -16.27 13.45 7.02
CA ALA A 48 -16.14 13.32 8.47
C ALA A 48 -14.85 13.95 9.01
N LEU A 49 -13.77 13.93 8.22
CA LEU A 49 -12.50 14.59 8.53
C LEU A 49 -12.45 16.08 8.09
N ALA A 50 -13.56 16.64 7.62
CA ALA A 50 -13.64 18.01 7.08
C ALA A 50 -12.63 18.32 5.96
N VAL A 51 -12.18 17.31 5.21
CA VAL A 51 -11.19 17.46 4.13
C VAL A 51 -11.90 17.75 2.81
N LYS A 52 -11.58 18.90 2.20
CA LYS A 52 -12.12 19.26 0.88
C LYS A 52 -11.42 18.47 -0.24
N PRO A 53 -12.17 17.85 -1.18
CA PRO A 53 -11.55 17.22 -2.34
C PRO A 53 -10.80 18.22 -3.19
N SER A 54 -9.63 17.83 -3.70
CA SER A 54 -9.08 18.52 -4.88
C SER A 54 -9.90 18.18 -6.12
N LYS A 55 -10.22 19.20 -6.92
CA LYS A 55 -10.91 19.05 -8.21
C LYS A 55 -10.13 18.06 -9.10
N PRO A 56 -10.80 17.07 -9.73
CA PRO A 56 -10.14 16.23 -10.71
C PRO A 56 -9.73 17.06 -11.93
N HIS A 57 -8.55 16.80 -12.48
CA HIS A 57 -8.16 17.35 -13.78
C HIS A 57 -9.12 16.80 -14.85
N LYS A 58 -9.81 17.69 -15.57
CA LYS A 58 -10.59 17.33 -16.76
C LYS A 58 -9.61 17.15 -17.93
N THR A 59 -9.51 15.94 -18.49
CA THR A 59 -8.84 15.71 -19.77
C THR A 59 -9.88 15.58 -20.88
N LYS A 60 -9.63 16.22 -22.04
CA LYS A 60 -10.51 16.25 -23.21
C LYS A 60 -10.65 14.87 -23.86
N HIS A 61 -11.88 14.48 -24.17
CA HIS A 61 -12.22 13.20 -24.76
C HIS A 61 -11.72 13.05 -26.21
N VAL A 62 -10.80 12.11 -26.41
CA VAL A 62 -10.46 11.53 -27.72
C VAL A 62 -10.79 10.04 -27.62
N HIS A 63 -11.39 9.48 -28.66
CA HIS A 63 -11.80 8.07 -28.72
C HIS A 63 -10.60 7.13 -28.52
N ASP A 64 -10.48 6.51 -27.35
CA ASP A 64 -9.28 5.75 -26.97
C ASP A 64 -9.53 4.40 -26.28
N LYS A 65 -8.60 3.47 -26.51
CA LYS A 65 -8.52 2.11 -25.91
C LYS A 65 -8.52 2.21 -24.38
N LYS A 66 -9.53 1.61 -23.73
CA LYS A 66 -9.71 1.64 -22.25
C LYS A 66 -8.80 0.63 -21.56
N LYS A 67 -7.92 1.11 -20.67
CA LYS A 67 -7.04 0.25 -19.86
C LYS A 67 -7.70 -0.04 -18.51
N ILE A 68 -7.71 -1.31 -18.09
CA ILE A 68 -8.08 -1.72 -16.72
C ILE A 68 -6.80 -2.12 -15.98
N HIS A 69 -6.53 -1.45 -14.87
CA HIS A 69 -5.49 -1.78 -13.92
C HIS A 69 -6.06 -2.74 -12.86
N ARG A 70 -5.45 -3.91 -12.74
CA ARG A 70 -5.88 -5.03 -11.91
C ARG A 70 -4.76 -5.45 -10.98
N GLY A 71 -5.13 -6.18 -9.92
CA GLY A 71 -4.21 -6.61 -8.88
C GLY A 71 -3.48 -5.43 -8.23
N ARG A 72 -4.21 -4.33 -8.07
CA ARG A 72 -3.73 -3.14 -7.38
C ARG A 72 -3.65 -3.44 -5.89
N HIS A 73 -2.63 -2.94 -5.23
CA HIS A 73 -2.46 -3.10 -3.79
C HIS A 73 -1.66 -1.94 -3.21
N LEU A 74 -1.95 -1.63 -1.96
CA LEU A 74 -1.26 -0.67 -1.11
C LEU A 74 -0.45 -1.47 -0.08
N ILE A 75 0.84 -1.18 0.02
CA ILE A 75 1.74 -1.83 0.97
C ILE A 75 2.09 -0.81 2.03
N PHE A 76 1.97 -1.19 3.29
CA PHE A 76 2.50 -0.45 4.43
C PHE A 76 3.63 -1.28 5.03
N THR A 77 4.76 -0.65 5.33
CA THR A 77 5.88 -1.28 6.01
C THR A 77 6.42 -0.33 7.07
N LEU A 78 6.72 -0.86 8.24
CA LEU A 78 7.30 -0.08 9.32
C LEU A 78 8.82 -0.14 9.22
N ARG A 79 9.45 1.03 9.24
CA ARG A 79 10.88 1.15 9.45
C ARG A 79 11.13 1.46 10.92
N HIS A 80 11.73 0.48 11.61
CA HIS A 80 12.10 0.62 13.01
C HIS A 80 13.30 1.56 13.16
N SER A 81 13.30 2.30 14.26
CA SER A 81 14.44 3.13 14.70
C SER A 81 15.55 2.31 15.37
N ASN A 82 15.26 1.08 15.80
CA ASN A 82 16.17 0.22 16.56
C ASN A 82 16.65 -0.95 15.70
N SER A 83 17.97 -1.06 15.52
CA SER A 83 18.63 -2.03 14.63
C SER A 83 18.40 -3.50 15.01
N ALA A 84 18.13 -3.81 16.29
CA ALA A 84 17.80 -5.16 16.75
C ALA A 84 16.39 -5.63 16.29
N LEU A 85 15.45 -4.69 16.08
CA LEU A 85 14.10 -4.97 15.58
C LEU A 85 14.02 -4.97 14.04
N CYS A 86 15.06 -4.51 13.33
CA CYS A 86 15.12 -4.51 11.86
C CYS A 86 14.98 -5.90 11.22
N GLN A 87 15.12 -6.99 11.99
CA GLN A 87 14.94 -8.35 11.47
C GLN A 87 13.46 -8.73 11.28
N LYS A 88 12.53 -8.12 12.01
CA LYS A 88 11.10 -8.43 11.89
C LYS A 88 10.43 -7.45 10.92
N ARG A 89 10.24 -7.90 9.67
CA ARG A 89 9.55 -7.10 8.65
C ARG A 89 8.05 -6.99 8.97
N GLU A 90 7.65 -5.95 9.67
CA GLU A 90 6.24 -5.61 9.89
C GLU A 90 5.69 -4.91 8.64
N TYR A 91 4.92 -5.64 7.84
CA TYR A 91 4.24 -5.05 6.68
C TYR A 91 2.82 -5.59 6.49
N VAL A 92 1.96 -4.78 5.88
CA VAL A 92 0.59 -5.15 5.52
C VAL A 92 0.37 -4.84 4.05
N VAL A 93 -0.36 -5.72 3.39
CA VAL A 93 -0.76 -5.56 1.99
C VAL A 93 -2.27 -5.45 1.92
N CYS A 94 -2.74 -4.34 1.38
CA CYS A 94 -4.15 -4.00 1.22
C CYS A 94 -4.50 -4.05 -0.26
N PRO A 95 -5.20 -5.09 -0.73
CA PRO A 95 -5.70 -5.12 -2.10
C PRO A 95 -6.66 -3.96 -2.36
N LEU A 96 -6.51 -3.33 -3.52
CA LEU A 96 -7.34 -2.24 -4.01
C LEU A 96 -8.24 -2.74 -5.14
N ALA A 97 -9.35 -2.04 -5.40
CA ALA A 97 -10.24 -2.42 -6.48
C ALA A 97 -9.56 -2.17 -7.85
N PRO A 98 -10.00 -2.81 -8.94
CA PRO A 98 -9.53 -2.50 -10.27
C PRO A 98 -9.84 -1.05 -10.66
N LYS A 99 -8.90 -0.39 -11.35
CA LYS A 99 -9.08 0.98 -11.87
C LYS A 99 -9.27 0.95 -13.38
N VAL A 100 -10.17 1.78 -13.91
CA VAL A 100 -10.29 1.99 -15.35
C VAL A 100 -9.67 3.34 -15.69
N ALA A 101 -8.58 3.32 -16.47
CA ALA A 101 -8.00 4.52 -17.06
C ALA A 101 -8.62 4.75 -18.44
N ARG A 102 -9.32 5.87 -18.60
CA ARG A 102 -9.76 6.40 -19.89
C ARG A 102 -8.75 7.50 -20.27
N GLN A 103 -7.96 7.28 -21.33
CA GLN A 103 -6.84 8.11 -21.86
C GLN A 103 -5.46 8.01 -21.18
N GLY A 104 -4.46 8.57 -21.89
CA GLY A 104 -3.00 8.54 -21.71
C GLY A 104 -2.43 8.66 -20.29
N ARG A 105 -1.23 8.08 -20.15
CA ARG A 105 -0.53 7.65 -18.92
C ARG A 105 -1.44 6.90 -17.93
N SER A 106 -0.92 5.86 -17.30
CA SER A 106 -1.66 5.16 -16.25
C SER A 106 -2.11 6.19 -15.22
N SER A 107 -3.42 6.34 -15.01
CA SER A 107 -3.90 6.98 -13.78
C SER A 107 -3.15 6.29 -12.65
N GLY A 108 -2.52 7.03 -11.75
CA GLY A 108 -1.79 6.46 -10.62
C GLY A 108 -2.59 5.31 -10.00
N PRO A 109 -1.90 4.26 -9.51
CA PRO A 109 -2.54 3.09 -8.90
C PRO A 109 -3.39 3.39 -7.66
N GLU A 110 -3.74 4.64 -7.37
CA GLU A 110 -4.43 5.12 -6.18
C GLU A 110 -5.22 6.43 -6.43
N SER A 111 -6.20 6.71 -5.57
CA SER A 111 -6.88 8.00 -5.45
C SER A 111 -6.90 8.38 -3.97
N PHE A 112 -7.01 9.67 -3.66
CA PHE A 112 -7.09 10.11 -2.25
C PHE A 112 -8.22 9.39 -1.49
N PHE A 113 -9.41 9.30 -2.08
CA PHE A 113 -10.56 8.66 -1.46
C PHE A 113 -10.42 7.15 -1.31
N GLU A 114 -9.68 6.50 -2.21
CA GLU A 114 -9.43 5.08 -2.15
C GLU A 114 -8.38 4.74 -1.08
N THR A 115 -7.34 5.57 -0.94
CA THR A 115 -6.27 5.35 0.04
C THR A 115 -6.71 5.74 1.45
N LEU A 116 -7.49 6.81 1.62
CA LEU A 116 -7.82 7.38 2.94
C LEU A 116 -8.33 6.34 3.96
N PRO A 117 -9.28 5.43 3.64
CA PRO A 117 -9.75 4.43 4.60
C PRO A 117 -8.66 3.44 5.04
N HIS A 118 -7.68 3.16 4.18
CA HIS A 118 -6.54 2.30 4.53
C HIS A 118 -5.50 3.09 5.35
N ALA A 119 -5.24 4.33 4.96
CA ALA A 119 -4.37 5.25 5.69
C ALA A 119 -4.88 5.46 7.12
N GLU A 120 -6.16 5.79 7.30
CA GLU A 120 -6.81 6.00 8.61
C GLU A 120 -6.68 4.79 9.54
N ARG A 121 -6.63 3.57 8.97
CA ARG A 121 -6.51 2.34 9.75
C ARG A 121 -5.12 2.12 10.33
N PHE A 122 -4.07 2.60 9.66
CA PHE A 122 -2.68 2.24 9.99
C PHE A 122 -1.83 3.44 10.39
N LEU A 123 -2.07 4.63 9.83
CA LEU A 123 -1.41 5.86 10.21
C LEU A 123 -2.09 6.47 11.45
N LYS A 124 -1.28 6.87 12.42
CA LYS A 124 -1.73 7.42 13.70
C LYS A 124 -0.89 8.64 14.00
N LYS A 125 -1.56 9.74 14.32
CA LYS A 125 -0.92 10.97 14.77
C LYS A 125 -0.13 10.71 16.07
N GLY A 126 1.05 11.31 16.21
CA GLY A 126 1.92 11.18 17.39
C GLY A 126 2.75 9.89 17.43
N SER A 127 2.26 8.80 16.86
CA SER A 127 2.97 7.50 16.83
C SER A 127 3.73 7.24 15.53
N HIS A 128 3.33 7.86 14.42
CA HIS A 128 3.90 7.58 13.10
C HIS A 128 4.38 8.84 12.39
N VAL A 129 5.43 8.68 11.58
CA VAL A 129 5.84 9.63 10.54
C VAL A 129 5.59 8.96 9.18
N ALA A 130 4.84 9.61 8.29
CA ALA A 130 4.47 9.07 6.99
C ALA A 130 5.62 9.22 5.99
N ALA A 131 6.14 8.11 5.45
CA ALA A 131 7.10 8.12 4.35
C ALA A 131 6.43 7.60 3.08
N VAL A 132 6.42 8.43 2.04
CA VAL A 132 5.62 8.20 0.83
C VAL A 132 6.45 8.53 -0.38
N ASP A 133 6.44 7.66 -1.39
CA ASP A 133 7.07 7.96 -2.67
C ASP A 133 6.16 8.80 -3.54
N GLY A 134 6.62 10.01 -3.91
CA GLY A 134 6.19 10.84 -5.06
C GLY A 134 4.69 11.14 -5.25
N SER A 135 3.80 10.52 -4.48
CA SER A 135 2.38 10.42 -4.74
C SER A 135 1.64 11.52 -3.99
N ARG A 136 1.08 12.44 -4.78
CA ARG A 136 0.23 13.52 -4.27
C ARG A 136 -0.98 12.99 -3.49
N ALA A 137 -1.53 11.84 -3.87
CA ALA A 137 -2.71 11.29 -3.19
C ALA A 137 -2.37 10.73 -1.81
N LEU A 138 -1.22 10.06 -1.69
CA LEU A 138 -0.74 9.47 -0.46
C LEU A 138 -0.27 10.54 0.54
N HIS A 139 0.44 11.59 0.07
CA HIS A 139 0.80 12.74 0.92
C HIS A 139 -0.44 13.47 1.46
N LYS A 140 -1.48 13.64 0.64
CA LYS A 140 -2.75 14.22 1.10
C LYS A 140 -3.44 13.39 2.17
N CYS A 141 -3.26 12.07 2.16
CA CYS A 141 -3.79 11.22 3.24
C CYS A 141 -3.06 11.49 4.56
N ALA A 142 -1.73 11.65 4.53
CA ALA A 142 -0.97 12.02 5.72
C ALA A 142 -1.39 13.40 6.26
N GLU A 143 -1.53 14.39 5.37
CA GLU A 143 -2.02 15.73 5.71
C GLU A 143 -3.43 15.69 6.33
N ALA A 144 -4.36 14.96 5.71
CA ALA A 144 -5.73 14.76 6.21
C ALA A 144 -5.76 14.14 7.62
N LEU A 145 -4.80 13.27 7.94
CA LEU A 145 -4.68 12.61 9.24
C LEU A 145 -3.78 13.39 10.22
N GLN A 146 -3.30 14.57 9.83
CA GLN A 146 -2.36 15.39 10.61
C GLN A 146 -1.09 14.63 11.01
N VAL A 147 -0.65 13.71 10.16
CA VAL A 147 0.59 12.95 10.33
C VAL A 147 1.69 13.65 9.53
N PRO A 148 2.85 13.97 10.14
CA PRO A 148 3.95 14.58 9.40
C PRO A 148 4.42 13.64 8.28
N SER A 149 4.65 14.20 7.08
CA SER A 149 5.08 13.42 5.93
C SER A 149 6.51 13.78 5.53
N ALA A 150 7.35 12.76 5.39
CA ALA A 150 8.68 12.88 4.84
C ALA A 150 8.59 13.05 3.32
N HIS A 151 8.78 14.29 2.85
CA HIS A 151 8.90 14.60 1.42
C HIS A 151 10.31 14.32 0.91
N GLY A 152 10.43 13.83 -0.33
CA GLY A 152 11.71 13.60 -1.00
C GLY A 152 12.16 12.14 -1.10
N VAL A 153 11.37 11.20 -0.57
CA VAL A 153 11.52 9.76 -0.87
C VAL A 153 11.15 9.56 -2.35
N ALA A 154 12.08 9.06 -3.16
CA ALA A 154 11.89 8.89 -4.59
C ALA A 154 12.55 7.62 -5.12
N HIS A 155 11.80 6.82 -5.86
CA HIS A 155 12.29 5.65 -6.60
C HIS A 155 13.43 6.05 -7.56
N LEU A 156 14.54 5.30 -7.54
CA LEU A 156 15.60 5.31 -8.57
C LEU A 156 16.62 6.46 -8.57
N ARG A 157 16.66 7.34 -7.57
CA ARG A 157 17.79 8.29 -7.47
C ARG A 157 19.03 7.57 -6.94
N LYS A 158 19.97 7.22 -7.83
CA LYS A 158 21.34 6.76 -7.53
C LYS A 158 22.22 7.79 -6.79
N VAL A 159 21.64 8.89 -6.28
CA VAL A 159 22.38 9.99 -5.66
C VAL A 159 22.02 10.01 -4.18
N PHE A 160 23.06 9.91 -3.34
CA PHE A 160 23.08 10.14 -1.88
C PHE A 160 21.70 10.23 -1.20
N THR A 161 21.34 9.16 -0.48
CA THR A 161 20.14 8.98 0.36
C THR A 161 19.35 10.28 0.61
N PRO A 162 18.17 10.48 -0.02
CA PRO A 162 17.48 11.76 0.04
C PRO A 162 17.15 12.12 1.50
N LEU A 163 17.53 13.34 1.91
CA LEU A 163 17.24 13.84 3.25
C LEU A 163 15.89 14.56 3.22
N SER A 164 14.92 14.06 3.98
CA SER A 164 13.66 14.76 4.21
C SER A 164 13.80 15.70 5.40
N THR A 165 13.29 16.93 5.28
CA THR A 165 13.33 17.91 6.38
C THR A 165 11.94 18.12 6.93
N ILE A 166 11.76 17.85 8.22
CA ILE A 166 10.50 18.09 8.95
C ILE A 166 10.71 19.28 9.89
N PRO A 167 10.00 20.40 9.72
CA PRO A 167 10.10 21.55 10.62
C PRO A 167 9.53 21.21 12.00
N LYS A 168 10.15 21.73 13.07
CA LYS A 168 9.63 21.58 14.45
C LYS A 168 8.32 22.33 14.67
N LYS A 169 8.14 23.42 13.94
CA LYS A 169 6.96 24.29 14.03
C LYS A 169 5.72 23.51 13.61
N GLY A 170 4.74 23.41 14.51
CA GLY A 170 3.46 22.75 14.25
C GLY A 170 3.43 21.24 14.57
N LEU A 171 4.53 20.67 15.08
CA LEU A 171 4.53 19.31 15.61
C LEU A 171 4.00 19.28 17.05
N ASP A 172 3.27 18.22 17.39
CA ASP A 172 2.83 17.99 18.76
C ASP A 172 3.97 17.39 19.63
N ALA A 173 3.80 17.46 20.96
CA ALA A 173 4.82 16.98 21.90
C ALA A 173 5.14 15.49 21.72
N ALA A 174 4.14 14.68 21.37
CA ALA A 174 4.31 13.25 21.10
C ALA A 174 5.21 13.01 19.87
N THR A 175 4.94 13.68 18.74
CA THR A 175 5.76 13.58 17.54
C THR A 175 7.17 14.12 17.76
N LEU A 176 7.33 15.21 18.53
CA LEU A 176 8.64 15.73 18.90
C LEU A 176 9.45 14.72 19.71
N LYS A 177 8.80 14.06 20.68
CA LYS A 177 9.43 12.99 21.46
C LYS A 177 9.84 11.83 20.56
N LEU A 178 8.93 11.34 19.71
CA LEU A 178 9.20 10.27 18.75
C LEU A 178 10.41 10.59 17.86
N LEU A 179 10.49 11.80 17.29
CA LEU A 179 11.60 12.21 16.43
C LEU A 179 12.92 12.34 17.19
N ARG A 180 12.89 12.79 18.46
CA ARG A 180 14.07 12.81 19.33
C ARG A 180 14.54 11.42 19.71
N ASP A 181 13.62 10.51 19.99
CA ASP A 181 13.93 9.11 20.26
C ASP A 181 14.58 8.44 19.04
N MET A 182 14.14 8.80 17.82
CA MET A 182 14.79 8.39 16.56
C MET A 182 16.19 9.00 16.35
N CYS A 183 16.51 10.13 17.00
CA CYS A 183 17.84 10.74 17.01
C CYS A 183 18.77 10.14 18.07
N ALA A 184 18.23 9.55 19.14
CA ALA A 184 18.99 9.04 20.28
C ALA A 184 19.29 7.52 20.21
N GLY A 185 18.76 6.82 19.19
CA GLY A 185 18.92 5.37 19.06
C GLY A 185 20.35 4.90 18.73
N PRO A 186 20.72 3.65 19.10
CA PRO A 186 22.00 3.06 18.72
C PRO A 186 22.09 2.95 17.19
N ALA A 187 23.23 3.36 16.64
CA ALA A 187 23.48 3.62 15.22
C ALA A 187 22.98 2.53 14.24
N PRO A 188 22.64 2.88 12.97
CA PRO A 188 22.70 4.22 12.37
C PRO A 188 21.48 5.09 12.72
N THR A 189 21.72 6.33 13.11
CA THR A 189 20.70 7.32 13.45
C THR A 189 19.81 7.63 12.24
N VAL A 190 18.55 7.23 12.32
CA VAL A 190 17.55 7.39 11.24
C VAL A 190 17.21 8.88 11.03
N ALA A 191 17.36 9.69 12.07
CA ALA A 191 17.07 11.12 12.12
C ALA A 191 18.24 11.91 12.72
N LYS A 192 18.43 13.15 12.25
CA LYS A 192 19.32 14.16 12.85
C LYS A 192 18.52 15.40 13.24
N GLU A 193 18.63 15.82 14.49
CA GLU A 193 18.01 17.06 14.97
C GLU A 193 18.89 18.26 14.61
N THR A 194 18.24 19.36 14.20
CA THR A 194 18.82 20.69 14.06
C THR A 194 18.02 21.68 14.91
N ARG A 195 18.44 22.95 14.98
CA ARG A 195 17.76 23.99 15.77
C ARG A 195 16.25 24.02 15.49
N ASP A 196 15.86 24.09 14.21
CA ASP A 196 14.49 24.35 13.80
C ASP A 196 13.80 23.17 13.09
N SER A 197 14.52 22.07 12.84
CA SER A 197 14.01 20.95 12.05
C SER A 197 14.67 19.61 12.39
N PHE A 198 14.03 18.52 11.96
CA PHE A 198 14.60 17.18 11.92
C PHE A 198 14.93 16.81 10.48
N LYS A 199 16.12 16.26 10.23
CA LYS A 199 16.56 15.72 8.95
C LYS A 199 16.50 14.19 9.01
N LEU A 200 15.68 13.58 8.17
CA LEU A 200 15.48 12.13 8.11
C LEU A 200 16.14 11.56 6.85
N THR A 201 16.79 10.41 6.97
CA THR A 201 17.21 9.65 5.78
C THR A 201 16.01 8.97 5.14
N GLY A 202 15.50 9.55 4.07
CA GLY A 202 14.38 9.03 3.28
C GLY A 202 14.78 7.88 2.35
N GLY A 203 15.59 6.94 2.84
CA GLY A 203 16.23 5.85 2.09
C GLY A 203 15.30 4.95 1.26
N ASP A 204 15.87 3.87 0.70
CA ASP A 204 15.17 2.93 -0.19
C ASP A 204 13.78 2.56 0.35
N ASN A 205 12.74 2.86 -0.44
CA ASN A 205 11.37 2.56 -0.09
C ASN A 205 11.17 1.04 -0.04
N VAL A 206 11.13 0.47 1.18
CA VAL A 206 11.01 -0.99 1.37
C VAL A 206 9.66 -1.49 0.84
N ALA A 207 8.63 -0.62 0.81
CA ALA A 207 7.34 -0.94 0.23
C ALA A 207 7.45 -1.22 -1.28
N GLU A 208 8.37 -0.57 -2.00
CA GLU A 208 8.62 -0.85 -3.42
C GLU A 208 9.26 -2.23 -3.61
N SER A 209 10.26 -2.56 -2.79
CA SER A 209 10.92 -3.87 -2.79
C SER A 209 9.89 -4.99 -2.58
N LEU A 210 8.93 -4.78 -1.66
CA LEU A 210 7.82 -5.70 -1.42
C LEU A 210 6.86 -5.79 -2.62
N ALA A 211 6.60 -4.69 -3.33
CA ALA A 211 5.85 -4.75 -4.59
C ALA A 211 6.59 -5.57 -5.67
N GLY A 212 7.92 -5.55 -5.65
CA GLY A 212 8.79 -6.38 -6.48
C GLY A 212 8.54 -7.88 -6.28
N VAL A 213 8.40 -8.33 -5.03
CA VAL A 213 8.08 -9.73 -4.69
C VAL A 213 6.79 -10.18 -5.38
N THR A 214 5.73 -9.38 -5.28
CA THR A 214 4.45 -9.72 -5.92
C THR A 214 4.56 -9.78 -7.44
N LYS A 215 5.29 -8.84 -8.06
CA LYS A 215 5.52 -8.88 -9.52
C LYS A 215 6.29 -10.15 -9.92
N HIS A 216 7.31 -10.54 -9.16
CA HIS A 216 8.11 -11.74 -9.43
C HIS A 216 7.26 -13.02 -9.33
N GLU A 217 6.52 -13.18 -8.23
CA GLU A 217 5.65 -14.33 -7.99
C GLU A 217 4.55 -14.48 -9.05
N LEU A 218 3.90 -13.38 -9.41
CA LEU A 218 2.87 -13.40 -10.47
C LEU A 218 3.46 -13.69 -11.85
N ARG A 219 4.72 -13.33 -12.12
CA ARG A 219 5.40 -13.73 -13.36
C ARG A 219 5.66 -15.22 -13.38
N ARG A 220 6.15 -15.78 -12.27
CA ARG A 220 6.41 -17.22 -12.13
C ARG A 220 5.13 -18.04 -12.35
N LEU A 221 3.99 -17.55 -11.86
CA LEU A 221 2.69 -18.20 -12.04
C LEU A 221 2.02 -17.90 -13.40
N SER A 222 2.69 -17.19 -14.31
CA SER A 222 2.09 -16.72 -15.59
C SER A 222 0.80 -15.90 -15.43
N LYS A 223 0.63 -15.27 -14.27
CA LYS A 223 -0.53 -14.43 -13.90
C LYS A 223 -0.26 -12.92 -13.97
N HIS A 224 0.95 -12.50 -14.34
CA HIS A 224 1.32 -11.09 -14.43
C HIS A 224 0.77 -10.39 -15.68
N ARG A 225 0.52 -11.12 -16.78
CA ARG A 225 0.18 -10.54 -18.08
C ARG A 225 -1.26 -10.79 -18.48
N GLY A 226 -2.10 -9.74 -18.42
CA GLY A 226 -3.37 -9.63 -19.15
C GLY A 226 -4.46 -10.66 -18.85
N THR A 227 -4.16 -11.68 -18.05
CA THR A 227 -5.06 -12.75 -17.67
C THR A 227 -6.15 -12.20 -16.74
N VAL A 228 -7.40 -12.46 -17.10
CA VAL A 228 -8.55 -12.07 -16.28
C VAL A 228 -8.65 -13.06 -15.13
N ASP A 229 -7.97 -12.77 -14.03
CA ASP A 229 -8.14 -13.54 -12.80
C ASP A 229 -9.19 -12.88 -11.90
N ARG A 230 -10.25 -13.62 -11.56
CA ARG A 230 -11.29 -13.14 -10.63
C ARG A 230 -10.80 -13.08 -9.18
N ILE A 231 -9.74 -13.82 -8.87
CA ILE A 231 -9.15 -13.92 -7.52
C ILE A 231 -7.75 -13.28 -7.45
N GLU A 232 -7.47 -12.29 -8.31
CA GLU A 232 -6.18 -11.58 -8.37
C GLU A 232 -5.70 -11.06 -7.01
N HIS A 233 -6.60 -10.52 -6.19
CA HIS A 233 -6.31 -10.04 -4.84
C HIS A 233 -5.81 -11.16 -3.92
N ARG A 234 -6.30 -12.39 -4.10
CA ARG A 234 -5.87 -13.55 -3.32
C ARG A 234 -4.48 -14.01 -3.72
N ASN A 235 -4.15 -13.97 -5.02
CA ASN A 235 -2.80 -14.31 -5.47
C ASN A 235 -1.76 -13.35 -4.88
N ILE A 236 -2.10 -12.05 -4.78
CA ILE A 236 -1.22 -11.04 -4.15
C ILE A 236 -1.03 -11.36 -2.67
N LEU A 237 -2.12 -11.59 -1.95
CA LEU A 237 -2.05 -11.94 -0.53
C LEU A 237 -1.28 -13.25 -0.29
N ALA A 238 -1.49 -14.25 -1.15
CA ALA A 238 -0.79 -15.54 -1.09
C ALA A 238 0.72 -15.38 -1.35
N ALA A 239 1.11 -14.60 -2.36
CA ALA A 239 2.51 -14.30 -2.66
C ALA A 239 3.21 -13.68 -1.44
N HIS A 240 2.57 -12.71 -0.80
CA HIS A 240 3.10 -12.10 0.42
C HIS A 240 3.05 -13.02 1.64
N TRP A 241 2.07 -13.91 1.75
CA TRP A 241 2.00 -14.88 2.84
C TRP A 241 3.14 -15.89 2.76
N ILE A 242 3.43 -16.41 1.56
CA ILE A 242 4.56 -17.30 1.30
C ILE A 242 5.88 -16.58 1.60
N HIS A 243 6.01 -15.30 1.19
CA HIS A 243 7.19 -14.51 1.49
C HIS A 243 7.44 -14.32 3.00
N LYS A 244 6.39 -14.16 3.81
CA LYS A 244 6.51 -14.08 5.29
C LYS A 244 6.81 -15.41 5.95
N ASN A 245 6.33 -16.51 5.38
CA ASN A 245 6.39 -17.83 5.98
C ASN A 245 7.16 -18.79 5.06
N PRO A 246 8.45 -18.52 4.78
CA PRO A 246 9.24 -19.41 3.95
C PRO A 246 9.35 -20.79 4.62
N GLY A 247 9.37 -21.85 3.82
CA GLY A 247 9.62 -23.20 4.31
C GLY A 247 8.63 -24.24 3.79
N LEU A 248 9.17 -25.40 3.43
CA LEU A 248 8.42 -26.55 2.91
C LEU A 248 7.30 -26.98 3.87
N SER A 249 7.57 -26.99 5.19
CA SER A 249 6.59 -27.41 6.20
C SER A 249 5.33 -26.53 6.24
N ASN A 250 5.48 -25.22 6.04
CA ASN A 250 4.33 -24.29 5.98
C ASN A 250 3.54 -24.46 4.68
N VAL A 251 4.22 -24.71 3.56
CA VAL A 251 3.58 -25.03 2.27
C VAL A 251 2.81 -26.35 2.37
N LEU A 252 3.42 -27.38 2.95
CA LEU A 252 2.78 -28.69 3.17
C LEU A 252 1.58 -28.58 4.13
N ARG A 253 1.68 -27.78 5.20
CA ARG A 253 0.56 -27.49 6.10
C ARG A 253 -0.58 -26.78 5.39
N ALA A 254 -0.29 -25.74 4.59
CA ALA A 254 -1.29 -25.05 3.79
C ALA A 254 -1.96 -25.99 2.77
N LEU A 255 -1.18 -26.88 2.16
CA LEU A 255 -1.68 -27.88 1.22
C LEU A 255 -2.55 -28.94 1.90
N LYS A 256 -2.20 -29.37 3.12
CA LYS A 256 -3.03 -30.25 3.96
C LYS A 256 -4.38 -29.58 4.26
N VAL A 257 -4.37 -28.35 4.78
CA VAL A 257 -5.59 -27.58 5.07
C VAL A 257 -6.44 -27.41 3.81
N HIS A 258 -5.82 -27.13 2.66
CA HIS A 258 -6.53 -27.04 1.39
C HIS A 258 -7.16 -28.38 0.98
N LYS A 259 -6.42 -29.49 1.07
CA LYS A 259 -6.96 -30.84 0.79
C LYS A 259 -8.14 -31.17 1.69
N ASP A 260 -8.02 -30.89 2.98
CA ASP A 260 -9.08 -31.15 3.96
C ASP A 260 -10.33 -30.30 3.67
N LYS A 261 -10.17 -29.03 3.29
CA LYS A 261 -11.29 -28.16 2.88
C LYS A 261 -11.88 -28.53 1.51
N CYS A 262 -11.10 -29.14 0.63
CA CYS A 262 -11.58 -29.68 -0.65
C CYS A 262 -12.32 -31.01 -0.49
N ARG A 263 -12.21 -31.71 0.65
CA ARG A 263 -12.99 -32.92 0.91
C ARG A 263 -14.47 -32.55 0.96
N GLY A 264 -15.24 -33.04 -0.02
CA GLY A 264 -16.66 -32.74 -0.18
C GLY A 264 -16.98 -31.59 -1.16
N CYS A 265 -15.97 -30.89 -1.69
CA CYS A 265 -16.17 -29.93 -2.79
C CYS A 265 -16.17 -30.65 -4.14
N ARG A 266 -17.17 -30.40 -4.99
CA ARG A 266 -17.25 -30.97 -6.34
C ARG A 266 -16.20 -30.37 -7.30
N LYS A 267 -15.75 -29.14 -7.05
CA LYS A 267 -14.65 -28.50 -7.79
C LYS A 267 -13.65 -27.84 -6.83
N PRO A 268 -12.34 -27.88 -7.09
CA PRO A 268 -11.32 -27.25 -6.24
C PRO A 268 -11.52 -25.74 -6.06
N THR A 269 -12.16 -25.07 -7.03
CA THR A 269 -12.51 -23.64 -6.96
C THR A 269 -13.51 -23.31 -5.86
N ASP A 270 -14.34 -24.27 -5.46
CA ASP A 270 -15.43 -24.07 -4.50
C ASP A 270 -14.89 -23.94 -3.07
N ALA A 271 -13.75 -24.59 -2.79
CA ALA A 271 -13.03 -24.45 -1.52
C ALA A 271 -12.55 -23.02 -1.28
N PHE A 272 -12.38 -22.24 -2.34
CA PHE A 272 -12.01 -20.82 -2.25
C PHE A 272 -13.22 -19.88 -2.25
N ALA A 273 -14.46 -20.36 -2.43
CA ALA A 273 -15.62 -19.48 -2.41
C ALA A 273 -15.93 -18.95 -0.99
N ARG A 274 -15.59 -19.74 0.05
CA ARG A 274 -15.76 -19.36 1.46
C ARG A 274 -14.54 -18.56 1.98
N PRO A 275 -14.74 -17.53 2.82
CA PRO A 275 -13.64 -16.76 3.41
C PRO A 275 -12.81 -17.63 4.36
N LEU A 276 -11.48 -17.43 4.37
CA LEU A 276 -10.51 -18.26 5.08
C LEU A 276 -10.56 -18.15 6.61
N TRP A 277 -11.38 -17.26 7.18
CA TRP A 277 -11.38 -16.89 8.61
C TRP A 277 -12.70 -17.25 9.34
N GLN A 278 -13.50 -18.15 8.78
CA GLN A 278 -14.78 -18.58 9.37
C GLN A 278 -14.71 -19.91 10.13
N ASP A 279 -13.53 -20.31 10.57
CA ASP A 279 -13.37 -21.34 11.61
C ASP A 279 -12.74 -20.67 12.84
#